data_AF-A0A3D0ZJT8-F1
#
_entry.id   AF-A0A3D0ZJT8-F1
#
_cell.length_a   1.000
_cell.length_b   1.000
_cell.length_c   1.000
_cell.angle_alpha   90.00
_cell.angle_beta   90.00
_cell.angle_gamma   90.00
#
_symmetry.space_group_name_H-M   'P 1'
#
loop_
_entity.id
_entity.type
_entity.pdbx_description
1 polymer ?
#
loop_
_entity_poly.entity_id
_entity_poly.type
_entity_poly.pdbx_seq_one_letter_code
_entity_poly.pdbx_strand_id
1 'polypeptide(L)'
;AVLTLLGEFLPLDEERAVDACVWMAFKNAARIRPFLAAVADRSHREVAAVVGQVITALVTDDGDGQQSLAVEAERLLATLDGLCMHALLQPAWMTAQMCHDVLDRHLRSLAA
;
A
#
# COMPACT_ATOMS: atom_id res chain seq x y z
N ALA A 1 -2.66 6.25 14.65
CA ALA A 1 -1.39 6.66 14.01
C ALA A 1 -1.12 5.84 12.75
N VAL A 2 -0.86 4.53 12.85
CA VAL A 2 -0.59 3.68 11.67
C VAL A 2 -1.73 3.68 10.66
N LEU A 3 -2.99 3.50 11.09
CA LEU A 3 -4.14 3.51 10.17
C LEU A 3 -4.25 4.82 9.39
N THR A 4 -4.05 5.96 10.06
CA THR A 4 -4.04 7.28 9.42
C THR A 4 -2.92 7.40 8.41
N LEU A 5 -1.70 6.99 8.78
CA LEU A 5 -0.55 6.98 7.88
C LEU A 5 -0.80 6.13 6.62
N LEU A 6 -1.36 4.93 6.80
CA LEU A 6 -1.65 4.03 5.67
C LEU A 6 -2.81 4.55 4.80
N GLY A 7 -3.77 5.24 5.39
CA GLY A 7 -4.84 5.93 4.65
C GLY A 7 -4.32 7.01 3.69
N GLU A 8 -3.16 7.60 3.97
CA GLU A 8 -2.53 8.60 3.08
C GLU A 8 -2.06 8.04 1.73
N PHE A 9 -1.91 6.72 1.62
CA PHE A 9 -1.59 6.06 0.35
C PHE A 9 -2.81 5.79 -0.52
N LEU A 10 -4.02 6.05 -0.01
CA LEU A 10 -5.27 5.73 -0.68
C LEU A 10 -5.87 6.99 -1.35
N PRO A 11 -6.53 6.85 -2.51
CA PRO A 11 -7.14 7.94 -3.25
C PRO A 11 -8.48 8.35 -2.61
N LEU A 12 -8.45 8.83 -1.36
CA LEU A 12 -9.65 9.13 -0.56
C LEU A 12 -10.10 10.59 -0.66
N ASP A 13 -9.34 11.42 -1.38
CA ASP A 13 -9.73 12.74 -1.83
C ASP A 13 -9.33 12.97 -3.29
N GLU A 14 -9.75 14.11 -3.83
CA GLU A 14 -9.54 14.47 -5.24
C GLU A 14 -8.05 14.54 -5.60
N GLU A 15 -7.21 15.11 -4.73
CA GLU A 15 -5.78 15.25 -4.97
C GLU A 15 -5.10 13.89 -5.05
N ARG A 16 -5.33 13.03 -4.04
CA ARG A 16 -4.76 11.67 -4.00
C ARG A 16 -5.34 10.77 -5.10
N ALA A 17 -6.56 11.01 -5.56
CA ALA A 17 -7.13 10.31 -6.71
C ALA A 17 -6.44 10.68 -8.03
N VAL A 18 -6.07 11.95 -8.21
CA VAL A 18 -5.25 12.38 -9.35
C VAL A 18 -3.86 11.74 -9.28
N ASP A 19 -3.22 11.74 -8.11
CA ASP A 19 -1.90 11.13 -7.92
C ASP A 19 -1.92 9.63 -8.21
N ALA A 20 -2.95 8.91 -7.75
CA ALA A 20 -3.12 7.49 -8.04
C ALA A 20 -3.26 7.24 -9.55
N CYS A 21 -4.02 8.08 -10.28
CA CYS A 21 -4.13 7.99 -11.74
C CYS A 21 -2.77 8.20 -12.43
N VAL A 22 -2.02 9.23 -12.02
CA VAL A 22 -0.69 9.53 -12.56
C VAL A 22 0.28 8.38 -12.28
N TRP A 23 0.29 7.87 -11.05
CA TRP A 23 1.14 6.77 -10.64
C TRP A 23 0.85 5.49 -11.43
N MET A 24 -0.42 5.14 -11.64
CA MET A 24 -0.80 3.99 -12.48
C MET A 24 -0.34 4.15 -13.94
N ALA A 25 -0.56 5.33 -14.52
CA ALA A 25 -0.12 5.62 -15.89
C ALA A 25 1.41 5.55 -16.00
N PHE A 26 2.13 6.09 -15.02
CA PHE A 26 3.58 6.05 -14.93
C PHE A 26 4.12 4.62 -14.80
N LYS A 27 3.57 3.80 -13.88
CA LYS A 27 3.96 2.39 -13.73
C LYS A 27 3.75 1.60 -15.03
N ASN A 28 2.62 1.82 -15.71
CA ASN A 28 2.36 1.19 -17.01
C ASN A 28 3.35 1.63 -18.08
N ALA A 29 3.64 2.94 -18.18
CA ALA A 29 4.61 3.46 -19.13
C ALA A 29 6.02 2.91 -18.89
N ALA A 30 6.43 2.76 -17.62
CA ALA A 30 7.75 2.26 -17.25
C ALA A 30 8.01 0.82 -17.73
N ARG A 31 6.97 0.01 -17.96
CA ARG A 31 7.10 -1.36 -18.49
C ARG A 31 7.65 -1.41 -19.92
N ILE A 32 7.48 -0.33 -20.69
CA ILE A 32 7.88 -0.25 -22.10
C ILE A 32 8.83 0.91 -22.41
N ARG A 33 9.19 1.70 -21.39
CA ARG A 33 10.10 2.85 -21.50
C ARG A 33 11.27 2.67 -20.53
N PRO A 34 12.40 2.10 -20.97
CA PRO A 34 13.52 1.73 -20.09
C PRO A 34 14.06 2.90 -19.24
N PHE A 35 14.03 4.13 -19.76
CA PHE A 35 14.49 5.31 -19.03
C PHE A 35 13.64 5.65 -17.79
N LEU A 36 12.41 5.13 -17.69
CA LEU A 36 11.55 5.29 -16.52
C LEU A 36 11.76 4.19 -15.46
N ALA A 37 12.37 3.05 -15.82
CA ALA A 37 12.45 1.87 -14.95
C ALA A 37 13.12 2.17 -13.61
N ALA A 38 14.23 2.92 -13.62
CA ALA A 38 14.95 3.28 -12.40
C ALA A 38 14.11 4.18 -11.46
N VAL A 39 13.26 5.05 -12.01
CA VAL A 39 12.37 5.91 -11.21
C VAL A 39 11.24 5.07 -10.62
N ALA A 40 10.63 4.18 -11.41
CA ALA A 40 9.55 3.30 -10.96
C ALA A 40 10.00 2.36 -9.84
N ASP A 41 11.18 1.79 -9.99
CA ASP A 41 11.80 0.91 -9.01
C ASP A 41 12.16 1.64 -7.69
N ARG A 42 12.66 2.89 -7.77
CA ARG A 42 12.85 3.72 -6.57
C ARG A 42 11.53 4.03 -5.85
N SER A 43 10.52 4.48 -6.60
CA SER A 43 9.21 4.80 -6.02
C SER A 43 8.58 3.59 -5.32
N HIS A 44 8.68 2.39 -5.90
CA HIS A 44 8.19 1.17 -5.26
C HIS A 44 8.95 0.84 -3.97
N ARG A 45 10.30 0.94 -3.99
CA ARG A 45 11.12 0.70 -2.79
C ARG A 45 10.82 1.67 -1.65
N GLU A 46 10.54 2.92 -1.94
CA GLU A 46 10.20 3.93 -0.92
C GLU A 46 8.91 3.55 -0.18
N VAL A 47 7.87 3.14 -0.91
CA VAL A 47 6.61 2.66 -0.30
C VAL A 47 6.86 1.35 0.47
N ALA A 48 7.57 0.40 -0.13
CA ALA A 48 7.89 -0.88 0.52
C ALA A 48 8.69 -0.68 1.83
N ALA A 49 9.59 0.30 1.88
CA ALA A 49 10.34 0.63 3.09
C ALA A 49 9.42 1.16 4.21
N VAL A 50 8.46 2.04 3.90
CA VAL A 50 7.47 2.51 4.88
C VAL A 50 6.60 1.37 5.39
N VAL A 51 6.12 0.51 4.47
CA VAL A 51 5.31 -0.66 4.84
C VAL A 51 6.12 -1.65 5.70
N GLY A 52 7.37 -1.90 5.36
CA GLY A 52 8.27 -2.74 6.16
C GLY A 52 8.46 -2.21 7.57
N GLN A 53 8.63 -0.89 7.75
CA GLN A 53 8.72 -0.28 9.07
C GLN A 53 7.43 -0.46 9.88
N VAL A 54 6.26 -0.34 9.24
CA VAL A 54 4.97 -0.60 9.89
C VAL A 54 4.87 -2.05 10.37
N ILE A 55 5.27 -3.02 9.54
CA ILE A 55 5.25 -4.43 9.92
C ILE A 55 6.22 -4.73 11.05
N THR A 56 7.46 -4.26 10.99
CA THR A 56 8.45 -4.44 12.06
C THR A 56 7.98 -3.83 13.38
N ALA A 57 7.14 -2.79 13.35
CA ALA A 57 6.59 -2.18 14.56
C ALA A 57 5.34 -2.90 15.12
N LEU A 58 4.63 -3.69 14.31
CA LEU A 58 3.34 -4.28 14.68
C LEU A 58 3.39 -5.79 14.91
N VAL A 59 4.26 -6.50 14.19
CA VAL A 59 4.36 -7.96 14.26
C VAL A 59 5.43 -8.34 15.27
N THR A 60 5.08 -9.22 16.21
CA THR A 60 6.06 -9.81 17.12
C THR A 60 6.77 -10.96 16.39
N ASP A 61 8.10 -11.01 16.44
CA ASP A 61 8.85 -12.10 15.81
C ASP A 61 8.67 -13.39 16.62
N ASP A 62 7.82 -14.28 16.12
CA ASP A 62 7.51 -15.57 16.74
C ASP A 62 8.56 -16.67 16.43
N GLY A 63 9.69 -16.30 15.82
CA GLY A 63 10.83 -17.20 15.57
C GLY A 63 11.03 -17.62 14.11
N ASP A 64 10.13 -17.20 13.21
CA ASP A 64 10.25 -17.40 11.75
C ASP A 64 11.13 -16.30 11.07
N GLY A 65 11.50 -15.25 11.82
CA GLY A 65 12.55 -14.30 11.45
C GLY A 65 12.22 -13.36 10.28
N GLN A 66 13.28 -12.80 9.68
CA GLN A 66 13.23 -11.72 8.68
C GLN A 66 12.38 -12.04 7.44
N GLN A 67 12.30 -13.32 7.05
CA GLN A 67 11.52 -13.74 5.89
C GLN A 67 10.02 -13.62 6.15
N SER A 68 9.57 -13.94 7.37
CA SER A 68 8.16 -13.78 7.76
C SER A 68 7.73 -12.32 7.71
N LEU A 69 8.55 -11.41 8.27
CA LEU A 69 8.31 -9.96 8.21
C LEU A 69 8.26 -9.43 6.76
N ALA A 70 9.12 -9.94 5.88
CA ALA A 70 9.08 -9.56 4.47
C ALA A 70 7.78 -9.99 3.77
N VAL A 71 7.29 -11.20 4.07
CA VAL A 71 6.00 -11.69 3.53
C VAL A 71 4.83 -10.85 4.05
N GLU A 72 4.81 -10.52 5.34
CA GLU A 72 3.75 -9.65 5.90
C GLU A 72 3.80 -8.23 5.32
N ALA A 73 4.99 -7.70 5.03
CA ALA A 73 5.13 -6.40 4.35
C ALA A 73 4.54 -6.44 2.93
N GLU A 74 4.86 -7.47 2.15
CA GLU A 74 4.27 -7.66 0.82
C GLU A 74 2.75 -7.88 0.89
N ARG A 75 2.26 -8.58 1.92
CA ARG A 75 0.81 -8.79 2.12
C ARG A 75 0.07 -7.49 2.43
N LEU A 76 0.67 -6.62 3.24
CA LEU A 76 0.12 -5.29 3.52
C LEU A 76 0.19 -4.40 2.27
N LEU A 77 1.29 -4.41 1.53
CA LEU A 77 1.44 -3.65 0.29
C LEU A 77 0.42 -4.08 -0.77
N ALA A 78 0.22 -5.39 -0.95
CA ALA A 78 -0.81 -5.91 -1.86
C ALA A 78 -2.23 -5.49 -1.44
N THR A 79 -2.49 -5.41 -0.14
CA THR A 79 -3.77 -4.91 0.40
C THR A 79 -3.97 -3.43 0.06
N LEU A 80 -2.93 -2.60 0.24
CA LEU A 80 -2.96 -1.18 -0.10
C LEU A 80 -3.18 -0.96 -1.61
N ASP A 81 -2.45 -1.68 -2.45
CA ASP A 81 -2.60 -1.61 -3.92
C ASP A 81 -4.03 -2.00 -4.35
N GLY A 82 -4.59 -3.07 -3.77
CA GLY A 82 -5.96 -3.49 -4.03
C GLY A 82 -6.99 -2.45 -3.59
N LEU A 83 -6.82 -1.87 -2.41
CA LEU A 83 -7.69 -0.80 -1.91
C LEU A 83 -7.59 0.46 -2.77
N CYS A 84 -6.40 0.86 -3.19
CA CYS A 84 -6.18 1.99 -4.08
C CYS A 84 -6.94 1.80 -5.40
N MET A 85 -6.79 0.62 -6.03
CA MET A 85 -7.50 0.27 -7.26
C MET A 85 -9.03 0.25 -7.07
N HIS A 86 -9.52 -0.37 -5.99
CA HIS A 86 -10.95 -0.45 -5.74
C HIS A 86 -11.57 0.92 -5.42
N ALA A 87 -10.91 1.74 -4.59
CA ALA A 87 -11.37 3.09 -4.26
C ALA A 87 -11.44 3.98 -5.51
N LEU A 88 -10.43 3.88 -6.38
CA LEU A 88 -10.37 4.68 -7.60
C LEU A 88 -11.40 4.23 -8.65
N LEU A 89 -11.56 2.92 -8.86
CA LEU A 89 -12.38 2.39 -9.95
C LEU A 89 -13.84 2.10 -9.54
N GLN A 90 -14.10 1.87 -8.26
CA GLN A 90 -15.41 1.49 -7.72
C GLN A 90 -15.77 2.30 -6.45
N PRO A 91 -15.72 3.65 -6.48
CA PRO A 91 -15.86 4.49 -5.27
C PRO A 91 -17.22 4.37 -4.57
N ALA A 92 -18.27 3.95 -5.29
CA ALA A 92 -19.58 3.69 -4.68
C ALA A 92 -19.58 2.47 -3.75
N TRP A 93 -18.67 1.52 -3.97
CA TRP A 93 -18.57 0.27 -3.21
C TRP A 93 -17.40 0.34 -2.23
N MET A 94 -16.25 0.85 -2.69
CA MET A 94 -15.06 1.05 -1.88
C MET A 94 -14.99 2.50 -1.41
N THR A 95 -15.83 2.82 -0.44
CA THR A 95 -15.85 4.14 0.20
C THR A 95 -14.61 4.32 1.10
N ALA A 96 -14.31 5.57 1.47
CA ALA A 96 -13.24 5.84 2.44
C ALA A 96 -13.42 5.08 3.76
N GLN A 97 -14.66 4.96 4.26
CA GLN A 97 -14.94 4.17 5.45
C GLN A 97 -14.64 2.69 5.24
N MET A 98 -15.02 2.12 4.08
CA MET A 98 -14.73 0.71 3.78
C MET A 98 -13.21 0.46 3.67
N CYS A 99 -12.47 1.37 3.04
CA CYS A 99 -11.01 1.31 3.03
C CYS A 99 -10.42 1.28 4.44
N HIS A 100 -10.91 2.16 5.32
CA HIS A 100 -10.48 2.22 6.71
C HIS A 100 -10.82 0.92 7.47
N ASP A 101 -12.03 0.39 7.29
CA ASP A 101 -12.48 -0.83 7.97
C ASP A 101 -11.66 -2.05 7.54
N VAL A 102 -11.33 -2.16 6.24
CA VAL A 102 -10.47 -3.23 5.72
C VAL A 102 -9.06 -3.10 6.28
N LEU A 103 -8.48 -1.90 6.29
CA LEU A 103 -7.14 -1.67 6.84
C LEU A 103 -7.10 -1.93 8.35
N ASP A 104 -8.06 -1.42 9.13
CA ASP A 104 -8.13 -1.65 10.57
C ASP A 104 -8.22 -3.14 10.88
N ARG A 105 -9.07 -3.89 10.15
CA ARG A 105 -9.18 -5.33 10.34
C ARG A 105 -7.90 -6.06 9.95
N HIS A 106 -7.23 -5.64 8.87
CA HIS A 106 -5.94 -6.22 8.46
C HIS A 106 -4.86 -5.98 9.52
N LEU A 107 -4.72 -4.75 10.02
CA LEU A 107 -3.73 -4.39 11.04
C LEU A 107 -3.98 -5.13 12.37
N ARG A 108 -5.24 -5.31 12.76
CA ARG A 108 -5.57 -6.12 13.94
C ARG A 108 -5.22 -7.58 13.78
N SER A 109 -5.27 -8.12 12.56
CA SER A 109 -4.85 -9.51 12.29
C SER A 109 -3.34 -9.70 12.37
N LEU A 110 -2.56 -8.63 12.17
CA LEU A 110 -1.10 -8.63 12.29
C LEU A 110 -0.61 -8.50 13.73
N ALA A 111 -1.40 -7.86 14.58
CA ALA A 111 -1.08 -7.59 15.98
C ALA A 111 -1.65 -8.64 16.97
N ALA A 112 -2.32 -9.68 16.45
CA ALA A 112 -2.94 -10.76 17.22
C ALA A 112 -2.03 -11.99 17.23
#